data_AF-A0A358D2V8-F1
#
_entry.id   AF-A0A358D2V8-F1
#
_cell.length_a   1.000
_cell.length_b   1.000
_cell.length_c   1.000
_cell.angle_alpha   90.00
_cell.angle_beta   90.00
_cell.angle_gamma   90.00
#
_symmetry.space_group_name_H-M   'P 1'
#
loop_
_entity.id
_entity.type
_entity.pdbx_description
1 polymer ?
#
loop_
_entity_poly.entity_id
_entity_poly.type
_entity_poly.pdbx_seq_one_letter_code
_entity_poly.pdbx_strand_id
1 'polypeptide(L)'
;ERDEEDLVRLYLTDIGQYPLLTKDDEVRLAQEIEAGTEARAVLEADQLPDGSAITSTKKRELRRADRKGERAERTFVQSNLRLVVSIAKKYQASGLPLLDLIQEGNLGL
;
A
#
# COMPACT_ATOMS: atom_id res chain seq x y z
N GLU A 1 -3.71 29.05 7.20
CA GLU A 1 -3.23 28.65 8.55
C GLU A 1 -4.27 27.85 9.31
N ARG A 2 -5.38 28.43 9.81
CA ARG A 2 -6.36 27.67 10.62
C ARG A 2 -7.02 26.48 9.89
N ASP A 3 -7.40 26.66 8.62
CA ASP A 3 -8.01 25.60 7.82
C ASP A 3 -7.03 24.46 7.51
N GLU A 4 -5.74 24.78 7.39
CA GLU A 4 -4.69 23.79 7.11
C GLU A 4 -4.36 22.95 8.34
N GLU A 5 -4.32 23.57 9.53
CA GLU A 5 -4.18 22.85 10.79
C GLU A 5 -5.32 21.85 11.03
N ASP A 6 -6.55 22.22 10.66
CA ASP A 6 -7.72 21.35 10.78
C ASP A 6 -7.67 20.18 9.78
N LEU A 7 -7.18 20.40 8.57
CA LEU A 7 -6.94 19.32 7.59
C LEU A 7 -5.85 18.34 8.06
N VAL A 8 -4.75 18.85 8.63
CA VAL A 8 -3.69 18.01 9.22
C VAL A 8 -4.27 17.17 10.36
N ARG A 9 -5.09 17.75 11.24
CA ARG A 9 -5.72 17.01 12.34
C ARG A 9 -6.63 15.90 11.83
N LEU A 10 -7.48 16.20 10.86
CA LEU A 10 -8.37 15.21 10.25
C LEU A 10 -7.59 14.04 9.67
N TYR A 11 -6.52 14.32 8.93
CA TYR A 11 -5.63 13.29 8.37
C TYR A 11 -4.98 12.44 9.46
N LEU A 12 -4.42 13.07 10.50
CA LEU A 12 -3.79 12.34 11.62
C LEU A 12 -4.78 11.45 12.38
N THR A 13 -6.04 11.90 12.53
CA THR A 13 -7.11 11.11 13.15
C THR A 13 -7.48 9.89 12.30
N ASP A 14 -7.56 10.05 10.98
CA ASP A 14 -7.87 8.97 10.04
C ASP A 14 -6.77 7.90 10.04
N ILE A 15 -5.51 8.29 9.83
CA ILE A 15 -4.40 7.33 9.79
C ILE A 15 -4.14 6.65 11.14
N GLY A 16 -4.58 7.28 12.23
CA GLY A 16 -4.50 6.73 13.58
C GLY A 16 -5.41 5.52 13.82
N GLN A 17 -6.41 5.30 12.96
CA GLN A 17 -7.33 4.15 13.05
C GLN A 17 -6.70 2.85 12.55
N TYR A 18 -5.69 2.93 11.69
CA TYR A 18 -5.03 1.73 11.16
C TYR A 18 -4.03 1.17 12.17
N PRO A 19 -4.11 -0.13 12.51
CA PRO A 19 -3.18 -0.75 13.44
C PRO A 19 -1.77 -0.80 12.86
N LEU A 20 -0.77 -0.68 13.74
CA LEU A 20 0.62 -0.87 13.37
C LEU A 20 0.87 -2.35 13.08
N LEU A 21 1.71 -2.63 12.08
CA LEU A 21 2.09 -3.99 11.74
C LEU A 21 3.09 -4.54 12.76
N THR A 22 2.96 -5.82 13.04
CA THR A 22 4.06 -6.59 13.63
C THR A 22 5.02 -7.03 12.52
N LYS A 23 6.23 -7.45 12.89
CA LYS A 23 7.18 -8.02 11.94
C LYS A 23 6.60 -9.22 11.17
N ASP A 24 5.81 -10.05 11.84
CA ASP A 24 5.18 -11.22 11.22
C ASP A 24 4.08 -10.79 10.22
N ASP A 25 3.36 -9.70 10.52
CA ASP A 25 2.40 -9.13 9.57
C ASP A 25 3.08 -8.58 8.33
N GLU A 26 4.21 -7.88 8.47
CA GLU A 26 4.98 -7.37 7.33
C GLU A 26 5.40 -8.50 6.39
N VAL A 27 5.94 -9.59 6.94
CA VAL A 27 6.34 -10.76 6.14
C VAL A 27 5.13 -11.39 5.44
N ARG A 28 4.01 -11.55 6.15
CA ARG A 28 2.79 -12.13 5.58
C ARG A 28 2.22 -11.25 4.46
N LEU A 29 2.13 -9.94 4.67
CA LEU A 29 1.63 -9.00 3.68
C LEU A 29 2.54 -8.96 2.45
N ALA A 30 3.87 -8.97 2.63
CA ALA A 30 4.83 -9.02 1.53
C ALA A 30 4.62 -10.26 0.64
N GLN A 31 4.46 -11.44 1.25
CA GLN A 31 4.18 -12.68 0.50
C GLN A 31 2.84 -12.62 -0.25
N GLU A 32 1.81 -12.00 0.34
CA GLU A 32 0.51 -11.83 -0.31
C GLU A 32 0.58 -10.86 -1.50
N ILE A 33 1.35 -9.78 -1.37
CA ILE A 33 1.58 -8.79 -2.44
C ILE A 33 2.37 -9.42 -3.59
N GLU A 34 3.44 -10.15 -3.30
CA GLU A 34 4.26 -10.84 -4.31
C GLU A 34 3.42 -11.85 -5.10
N ALA A 35 2.69 -12.73 -4.40
CA ALA A 35 1.81 -13.71 -5.04
C ALA A 35 0.68 -13.05 -5.86
N GLY A 36 0.16 -11.90 -5.41
CA GLY A 36 -0.84 -11.14 -6.15
C GLY A 36 -0.27 -10.53 -7.44
N THR A 37 0.93 -9.95 -7.36
CA THR A 37 1.64 -9.38 -8.51
C THR A 37 1.96 -10.44 -9.56
N GLU A 38 2.47 -11.59 -9.14
CA GLU A 38 2.69 -12.74 -10.04
C GLU A 38 1.37 -13.19 -10.69
N ALA A 39 0.31 -13.30 -9.90
CA ALA A 39 -0.99 -13.71 -10.42
C ALA A 39 -1.56 -12.72 -11.46
N ARG A 40 -1.35 -11.41 -11.24
CA ARG A 40 -1.70 -10.36 -12.20
C ARG A 40 -0.91 -10.48 -13.48
N ALA A 41 0.41 -10.63 -13.41
CA ALA A 41 1.26 -10.78 -14.58
C ALA A 41 0.85 -11.98 -15.45
N VAL A 42 0.52 -13.11 -14.81
CA VAL A 42 0.02 -14.30 -15.52
C VAL A 42 -1.34 -14.03 -16.17
N LEU A 43 -2.25 -13.34 -15.49
CA LEU A 43 -3.56 -12.97 -16.05
C LEU A 43 -3.45 -12.03 -17.26
N GLU A 44 -2.50 -11.10 -17.23
CA GLU A 44 -2.23 -10.16 -18.33
C GLU A 44 -1.57 -10.85 -19.54
N ALA A 45 -0.64 -11.77 -19.29
CA ALA A 45 -0.01 -12.58 -20.33
C ALA A 45 -0.97 -13.63 -20.95
N ASP A 46 -2.08 -13.94 -20.27
CA ASP A 46 -3.06 -14.99 -20.59
C ASP A 46 -2.44 -16.39 -20.84
N GLN A 47 -1.23 -16.61 -20.32
CA GLN A 47 -0.47 -17.85 -20.40
C GLN A 47 0.24 -18.11 -19.06
N LEU A 48 0.39 -19.40 -18.71
CA LEU A 48 1.19 -19.82 -17.57
C LEU A 48 2.69 -19.66 -17.86
N PRO A 49 3.56 -19.65 -16.83
CA PRO A 49 5.00 -19.46 -17.01
C PRO A 49 5.68 -20.52 -17.91
N ASP A 50 5.06 -21.69 -18.07
CA ASP A 50 5.50 -22.77 -18.95
C ASP A 50 4.99 -22.64 -20.40
N GLY A 51 4.26 -21.56 -20.72
CA GLY A 51 3.66 -21.30 -22.02
C GLY A 51 2.31 -22.00 -22.25
N SER A 52 1.78 -22.72 -21.25
CA SER A 52 0.49 -23.38 -21.38
C SER A 52 -0.68 -22.38 -21.22
N ALA A 53 -1.80 -22.66 -21.89
CA ALA A 53 -2.99 -21.82 -21.82
C ALA A 53 -3.66 -21.90 -20.43
N ILE A 54 -4.20 -20.77 -19.96
CA ILE A 54 -4.84 -20.70 -18.65
C ILE A 54 -6.23 -21.34 -18.69
N THR A 55 -6.45 -22.35 -17.85
CA THR A 55 -7.79 -22.94 -17.66
C THR A 55 -8.72 -21.99 -16.90
N SER A 56 -10.04 -22.14 -17.09
CA SER A 56 -11.04 -21.31 -16.40
C SER A 56 -10.93 -21.38 -14.87
N THR A 57 -10.66 -22.57 -14.31
CA THR A 57 -10.40 -22.77 -12.88
C THR A 57 -9.16 -22.02 -12.43
N LYS A 58 -8.05 -22.14 -13.17
CA LYS A 58 -6.81 -21.46 -12.84
C LYS A 58 -6.95 -19.93 -12.92
N LYS A 59 -7.66 -19.43 -13.94
CA LYS A 59 -7.97 -17.99 -14.09
C LYS A 59 -8.72 -17.45 -12.87
N ARG A 60 -9.64 -18.23 -12.30
CA ARG A 60 -10.37 -17.85 -11.08
C ARG A 60 -9.48 -17.84 -9.83
N GLU A 61 -8.55 -18.77 -9.72
CA GLU A 61 -7.56 -18.79 -8.62
C GLU A 61 -6.62 -17.59 -8.69
N LEU A 62 -6.07 -17.30 -9.86
CA LEU A 62 -5.19 -16.15 -10.09
C LEU A 62 -5.92 -14.84 -9.75
N ARG A 63 -7.18 -14.68 -10.19
CA ARG A 63 -8.00 -13.50 -9.83
C ARG A 63 -8.29 -13.38 -8.33
N ARG A 64 -8.19 -14.47 -7.56
CA ARG A 64 -8.33 -14.41 -6.10
C ARG A 64 -7.00 -14.01 -5.46
N ALA A 65 -5.89 -14.53 -5.96
CA ALA A 65 -4.55 -14.15 -5.51
C ALA A 65 -4.27 -12.67 -5.78
N ASP A 66 -4.52 -12.19 -7.00
CA ASP A 66 -4.40 -10.77 -7.38
C ASP A 66 -5.19 -9.85 -6.43
N ARG A 67 -6.48 -10.12 -6.24
CA ARG A 67 -7.32 -9.37 -5.28
C ARG A 67 -6.84 -9.47 -3.82
N LYS A 68 -6.18 -10.57 -3.45
CA LYS A 68 -5.60 -10.72 -2.11
C LYS A 68 -4.36 -9.83 -1.97
N GLY A 69 -3.48 -9.82 -2.98
CA GLY A 69 -2.32 -8.94 -3.04
C GLY A 69 -2.69 -7.47 -2.99
N GLU A 70 -3.69 -7.03 -3.77
CA GLU A 70 -4.18 -5.64 -3.72
C GLU A 70 -4.65 -5.21 -2.33
N ARG A 71 -5.31 -6.12 -1.60
CA ARG A 71 -5.77 -5.84 -0.23
C ARG A 71 -4.60 -5.79 0.73
N ALA A 72 -3.62 -6.68 0.55
CA ALA A 72 -2.42 -6.73 1.36
C ALA A 72 -1.58 -5.45 1.16
N GLU A 73 -1.42 -4.99 -0.08
CA GLU A 73 -0.74 -3.75 -0.44
C GLU A 73 -1.41 -2.54 0.22
N ARG A 74 -2.74 -2.41 0.10
CA ARG A 74 -3.49 -1.34 0.76
C ARG A 74 -3.31 -1.37 2.28
N THR A 75 -3.38 -2.55 2.89
CA THR A 75 -3.19 -2.71 4.33
C THR A 75 -1.77 -2.30 4.74
N PHE A 76 -0.77 -2.72 3.97
CA PHE A 76 0.63 -2.39 4.21
C PHE A 76 0.88 -0.87 4.16
N VAL A 77 0.38 -0.20 3.12
CA VAL A 77 0.51 1.26 2.97
C VAL A 77 -0.21 1.98 4.11
N GLN A 78 -1.48 1.63 4.39
CA GLN A 78 -2.29 2.28 5.42
C GLN A 78 -1.66 2.19 6.82
N SER A 79 -1.12 1.02 7.18
CA SER A 79 -0.43 0.84 8.46
C SER A 79 0.89 1.61 8.58
N ASN A 80 1.49 2.01 7.45
CA ASN A 80 2.76 2.74 7.40
C ASN A 80 2.61 4.26 7.20
N LEU A 81 1.40 4.80 7.02
CA LEU A 81 1.20 6.25 6.86
C LEU A 81 1.73 7.08 8.04
N ARG A 82 1.74 6.51 9.25
CA ARG A 82 2.32 7.16 10.44
C ARG A 82 3.84 7.33 10.34
N LEU A 83 4.53 6.41 9.67
CA LEU A 83 5.96 6.52 9.41
C LEU A 83 6.25 7.71 8.48
N VAL A 84 5.47 7.86 7.41
CA VAL A 84 5.57 9.01 6.48
C VAL A 84 5.47 10.32 7.24
N VAL A 85 4.45 10.48 8.09
CA VAL A 85 4.29 11.68 8.92
C VAL A 85 5.52 11.91 9.82
N SER A 86 6.06 10.86 10.43
CA SER A 86 7.23 10.98 11.32
C SER A 86 8.50 11.44 10.59
N ILE A 87 8.63 11.08 9.31
CA ILE A 87 9.73 11.50 8.44
C ILE A 87 9.47 12.94 7.96
N ALA A 88 8.28 13.22 7.44
CA ALA A 88 7.88 14.54 6.93
C ALA A 88 8.07 15.67 7.97
N LYS A 89 7.76 15.39 9.25
CA LYS A 89 8.01 16.34 10.36
C LYS A 89 9.47 16.79 10.47
N LYS A 90 10.43 15.95 10.10
CA LYS A 90 11.87 16.30 10.13
C LYS A 90 12.23 17.30 9.03
N TYR A 91 11.43 17.40 7.96
CA TYR A 91 11.66 18.27 6.82
C TYR A 91 10.84 19.58 6.88
N GLN A 92 10.14 19.88 7.97
CA GLN A 92 9.36 21.13 8.11
C GLN A 92 10.22 22.40 8.04
N ALA A 93 11.52 22.32 8.38
CA ALA A 93 12.44 23.44 8.26
C ALA A 93 12.70 23.89 6.80
N SER A 94 12.24 23.11 5.81
CA SER A 94 12.44 23.39 4.38
C SER A 94 11.53 24.50 3.84
N GLY A 95 10.58 25.00 4.64
CA GLY A 95 9.63 26.06 4.23
C GLY A 95 8.45 25.57 3.40
N LEU A 96 8.32 24.25 3.18
CA LEU A 96 7.15 23.63 2.54
C LEU A 96 6.07 23.29 3.58
N PRO A 97 4.78 23.41 3.21
CA PRO A 97 3.66 22.92 4.00
C PRO A 97 3.83 21.46 4.42
N LEU A 98 3.41 21.13 5.64
CA LEU A 98 3.54 19.75 6.15
C LEU A 98 2.72 18.76 5.31
N LEU A 99 1.54 19.17 4.85
CA LEU A 99 0.69 18.32 4.01
C LEU A 99 1.39 17.96 2.70
N ASP A 100 2.06 18.92 2.05
CA ASP A 100 2.78 18.65 0.81
C ASP A 100 3.91 17.63 1.03
N LEU A 101 4.67 17.79 2.11
CA LEU A 101 5.72 16.82 2.48
C LEU A 101 5.15 15.42 2.76
N ILE A 102 3.98 15.34 3.39
CA ILE A 102 3.28 14.07 3.64
C ILE A 102 2.83 13.45 2.31
N GLN A 103 2.27 14.25 1.39
CA GLN A 103 1.79 13.76 0.11
C GLN A 103 2.93 13.19 -0.75
N GLU A 104 4.07 13.88 -0.83
CA GLU A 104 5.27 13.37 -1.50
C GLU A 104 5.77 12.07 -0.85
N GLY A 105 5.77 12.01 0.48
CA GLY A 105 6.16 10.80 1.20
C GLY A 105 5.20 9.63 0.99
N ASN A 106 3.90 9.89 0.89
CA ASN A 106 2.87 8.89 0.60
C ASN A 106 2.96 8.37 -0.85
N LEU A 107 3.44 9.19 -1.78
CA LEU A 107 3.66 8.76 -3.16
C LEU A 107 4.89 7.84 -3.29
N GLY A 108 5.91 8.08 -2.46
CA GLY A 108 7.10 7.24 -2.41
C GLY A 108 6.93 5.94 -1.61
N LEU A 109 5.88 5.86 -0.79
CA LEU A 109 5.50 4.66 -0.05
C LEU A 109 4.69 3.70 -0.93
#